data_AF-A0A8V5GFY6-F1
#
_entry.id   AF-A0A8V5GFY6-F1
#
_cell.length_a   1.000
_cell.length_b   1.000
_cell.length_c   1.000
_cell.angle_alpha   90.00
_cell.angle_beta   90.00
_cell.angle_gamma   90.00
#
_symmetry.space_group_name_H-M   'P 1'
#
loop_
_entity.id
_entity.type
_entity.pdbx_description
1 polymer ?
#
loop_
_entity_poly.entity_id
_entity_poly.type
_entity_poly.pdbx_seq_one_letter_code
_entity_poly.pdbx_strand_id
1 'polypeptide(L)'
;MLYHRRCRRDSDAYRFEERSPSFGEDYYSSRARNWRRSRGREQHRARKYQHYCRKRRTRSCSSASSRSQQSSKRSRSVEDDKEGHLVCRIGDWLHERYEIVGSLGEGTFGKVVECVDHARGKSQVALKIIKNVGKYREAARLEINVLKKIKEKDKENKFLCVLMSDWFNFHGHMCIAFELLGKNTFEFLKENNFQPYPLPQIRHMAYQLCHALRFLHENQLTHTDLKPENILFVNSDFDTLYNEKKSCEEKSIRNTSIRVADFGSATFDHEHHTTIVATRHYRPPEVILELGWAQPCDVWSTGCILFEYYRGFTLFQTHENREHLVMMEKILGPIPSHMIHKTRKQKYFHNGNLVWDENTSDGRYVQENCKPLRTYMLHDSLEHAQLFDLMRRMLEFEPSQRITFSEALLHPFFTGLSAEERMLCGRGTSRDLSR
;
A
#
# COMPACT_ATOMS: atom_id res chain seq x y z
N MET A 1 1.34 -35.63 -45.38
CA MET A 1 2.57 -35.49 -44.57
C MET A 1 2.74 -34.02 -44.21
N LEU A 2 2.66 -33.64 -42.94
CA LEU A 2 3.09 -32.34 -42.41
C LEU A 2 3.25 -32.49 -40.89
N TYR A 3 4.39 -32.05 -40.34
CA TYR A 3 4.76 -32.32 -38.93
C TYR A 3 4.15 -31.28 -37.97
N HIS A 4 3.28 -31.71 -37.05
CA HIS A 4 2.95 -30.91 -35.87
C HIS A 4 4.07 -31.00 -34.82
N ARG A 5 4.85 -29.93 -34.67
CA ARG A 5 5.71 -29.75 -33.49
C ARG A 5 4.85 -29.34 -32.28
N ARG A 6 4.76 -30.23 -31.30
CA ARG A 6 4.31 -29.89 -29.93
C ARG A 6 5.37 -29.01 -29.28
N CYS A 7 5.06 -27.74 -28.99
CA CYS A 7 5.82 -27.00 -27.99
C CYS A 7 5.44 -27.51 -26.60
N ARG A 8 6.32 -28.28 -25.96
CA ARG A 8 6.33 -28.37 -24.51
C ARG A 8 6.62 -26.96 -23.97
N ARG A 9 5.80 -26.45 -23.07
CA ARG A 9 6.22 -25.39 -22.14
C ARG A 9 6.75 -26.10 -20.92
N ASP A 10 8.05 -25.96 -20.67
CA ASP A 10 8.64 -26.44 -19.44
C ASP A 10 8.05 -25.67 -18.26
N SER A 11 7.66 -26.43 -17.24
CA SER A 11 7.03 -25.93 -16.03
C SER A 11 8.11 -25.70 -14.97
N ASP A 12 8.91 -24.65 -15.14
CA ASP A 12 9.85 -24.23 -14.10
C ASP A 12 9.08 -23.60 -12.93
N ALA A 13 9.20 -24.25 -11.78
CA ALA A 13 8.44 -23.92 -10.60
C ALA A 13 8.89 -22.58 -10.00
N TYR A 14 7.91 -21.74 -9.65
CA TYR A 14 8.12 -20.55 -8.82
C TYR A 14 8.64 -20.96 -7.44
N ARG A 15 9.96 -21.04 -7.30
CA ARG A 15 10.62 -21.30 -6.02
C ARG A 15 10.95 -19.98 -5.33
N PHE A 16 9.95 -19.44 -4.64
CA PHE A 16 10.13 -18.30 -3.76
C PHE A 16 11.00 -18.74 -2.57
N GLU A 17 12.29 -18.37 -2.56
CA GLU A 17 13.09 -18.51 -1.33
C GLU A 17 12.55 -17.52 -0.29
N GLU A 18 12.24 -18.03 0.89
CA GLU A 18 11.81 -17.22 2.04
C GLU A 18 12.93 -16.29 2.50
N ARG A 19 12.98 -15.08 1.94
CA ARG A 19 13.61 -13.92 2.56
C ARG A 19 12.58 -12.82 2.71
N SER A 20 12.05 -12.69 3.92
CA SER A 20 11.21 -11.57 4.33
C SER A 20 11.94 -10.25 4.03
N PRO A 21 11.40 -9.35 3.18
CA PRO A 21 11.99 -8.05 2.97
C PRO A 21 11.68 -7.17 4.18
N SER A 22 12.63 -7.04 5.10
CA SER A 22 12.63 -5.93 6.06
C SER A 22 12.82 -4.64 5.27
N PHE A 23 11.83 -3.75 5.28
CA PHE A 23 11.93 -2.42 4.68
C PHE A 23 13.02 -1.59 5.39
N GLY A 24 14.22 -1.58 4.82
CA GLY A 24 15.38 -0.84 5.32
C GLY A 24 15.65 0.42 4.51
N GLU A 25 14.99 1.52 4.86
CA GLU A 25 15.36 2.87 4.37
C GLU A 25 16.51 3.46 5.22
N ASP A 26 17.68 2.81 5.18
CA ASP A 26 18.89 3.29 5.86
C ASP A 26 19.61 4.37 5.05
N TYR A 27 19.09 5.61 5.08
CA TYR A 27 19.80 6.77 4.51
C TYR A 27 19.69 8.05 5.37
N TYR A 28 19.95 7.94 6.68
CA TYR A 28 20.30 9.10 7.51
C TYR A 28 21.45 8.83 8.49
N SER A 29 22.34 9.82 8.56
CA SER A 29 23.42 10.00 9.55
C SER A 29 24.79 9.37 9.27
N SER A 30 25.84 10.10 9.64
CA SER A 30 27.25 9.87 9.33
C SER A 30 28.13 9.90 10.58
N ARG A 31 29.28 9.20 10.49
CA ARG A 31 30.53 9.39 11.27
C ARG A 31 30.59 9.04 12.78
N ALA A 32 31.56 8.14 13.06
CA ALA A 32 32.46 8.07 14.23
C ALA A 32 31.86 7.64 15.59
N ARG A 33 32.43 6.67 16.33
CA ARG A 33 33.85 6.58 16.78
C ARG A 33 34.27 5.14 17.15
N ASN A 34 35.58 4.94 17.28
CA ASN A 34 36.24 3.70 17.73
C ASN A 34 35.79 3.23 19.14
N TRP A 35 35.68 1.90 19.33
CA TRP A 35 36.11 1.21 20.55
C TRP A 35 36.71 -0.17 20.22
N ARG A 36 37.68 -0.61 21.03
CA ARG A 36 38.55 -1.79 20.81
C ARG A 36 38.19 -2.96 21.75
N ARG A 37 38.36 -4.20 21.24
CA ARG A 37 38.56 -5.47 22.00
C ARG A 37 37.32 -5.94 22.82
N SER A 38 37.15 -7.22 23.16
CA SER A 38 38.09 -8.36 23.10
C SER A 38 37.41 -9.71 22.79
N ARG A 39 38.21 -10.75 22.49
CA ARG A 39 37.79 -12.16 22.29
C ARG A 39 37.84 -12.96 23.61
N GLY A 40 37.01 -14.01 23.72
CA GLY A 40 37.12 -15.09 24.72
C GLY A 40 35.81 -15.90 24.78
N ARG A 41 35.64 -16.93 23.93
CA ARG A 41 36.00 -18.36 24.11
C ARG A 41 35.02 -19.16 24.99
N GLU A 42 34.53 -20.25 24.40
CA GLU A 42 33.56 -21.21 24.94
C GLU A 42 34.19 -22.20 25.94
N GLN A 43 33.35 -22.90 26.70
CA GLN A 43 33.34 -24.38 26.70
C GLN A 43 32.05 -24.97 27.34
N HIS A 44 31.40 -25.89 26.61
CA HIS A 44 30.98 -27.26 27.02
C HIS A 44 30.91 -27.60 28.53
N ARG A 45 30.00 -28.41 29.08
CA ARG A 45 29.19 -29.59 28.63
C ARG A 45 28.11 -29.83 29.74
N ALA A 46 27.03 -30.61 29.64
CA ALA A 46 26.44 -31.50 28.61
C ALA A 46 24.90 -31.63 28.85
N ARG A 47 24.26 -32.73 28.40
CA ARG A 47 22.89 -33.17 28.76
C ARG A 47 22.91 -34.63 29.23
N LYS A 48 21.94 -35.07 30.06
CA LYS A 48 21.31 -36.40 29.95
C LYS A 48 19.94 -36.45 30.64
N TYR A 49 19.02 -37.17 30.01
CA TYR A 49 17.63 -37.42 30.43
C TYR A 49 17.54 -38.54 31.47
N GLN A 50 16.47 -38.55 32.30
CA GLN A 50 15.46 -39.63 32.29
C GLN A 50 14.23 -39.31 33.15
N HIS A 51 13.14 -40.07 32.93
CA HIS A 51 11.76 -39.74 33.30
C HIS A 51 11.12 -40.85 34.16
N TYR A 52 10.15 -40.46 35.02
CA TYR A 52 9.03 -41.27 35.54
C TYR A 52 9.26 -42.49 36.48
N CYS A 53 8.80 -42.40 37.75
CA CYS A 53 7.44 -42.81 38.20
C CYS A 53 7.33 -43.49 39.60
N ARG A 54 6.61 -42.81 40.51
CA ARG A 54 5.65 -43.34 41.52
C ARG A 54 6.05 -44.48 42.49
N LYS A 55 5.84 -44.19 43.78
CA LYS A 55 4.88 -44.95 44.63
C LYS A 55 4.21 -44.06 45.71
N ARG A 56 3.04 -44.49 46.17
CA ARG A 56 2.15 -43.83 47.18
C ARG A 56 2.75 -44.04 48.61
N ARG A 57 2.26 -43.49 49.74
CA ARG A 57 0.88 -43.12 50.16
C ARG A 57 0.94 -42.49 51.58
N THR A 58 0.11 -41.50 51.91
CA THR A 58 -0.64 -41.40 53.21
C THR A 58 -1.66 -40.25 53.14
N ARG A 59 -2.63 -40.25 54.06
CA ARG A 59 -3.84 -39.40 54.07
C ARG A 59 -3.75 -38.30 55.14
N SER A 60 -4.36 -37.16 54.86
CA SER A 60 -5.29 -36.50 55.80
C SER A 60 -6.20 -35.54 55.03
N CYS A 61 -7.46 -35.44 55.44
CA CYS A 61 -8.46 -34.56 54.86
C CYS A 61 -8.87 -33.48 55.88
N SER A 62 -8.87 -32.23 55.45
CA SER A 62 -9.40 -31.10 56.23
C SER A 62 -10.05 -30.10 55.28
N SER A 63 -11.36 -29.98 55.38
CA SER A 63 -12.20 -29.07 54.59
C SER A 63 -12.03 -27.61 55.02
N ALA A 64 -11.74 -26.72 54.07
CA ALA A 64 -11.84 -25.28 54.27
C ALA A 64 -12.33 -24.58 53.00
N SER A 65 -13.26 -23.65 53.18
CA SER A 65 -14.07 -22.94 52.17
C SER A 65 -13.31 -22.39 50.94
N SER A 66 -13.89 -22.57 49.76
CA SER A 66 -13.60 -21.78 48.57
C SER A 66 -13.98 -20.30 48.78
N ARG A 67 -12.99 -19.45 49.06
CA ARG A 67 -13.10 -18.00 48.85
C ARG A 67 -12.51 -17.64 47.49
N SER A 68 -13.37 -17.15 46.60
CA SER A 68 -13.01 -16.62 45.30
C SER A 68 -12.11 -15.39 45.44
N GLN A 69 -10.81 -15.56 45.21
CA GLN A 69 -9.97 -14.43 44.83
C GLN A 69 -10.31 -14.06 43.38
N GLN A 70 -11.30 -13.19 43.19
CA GLN A 70 -11.36 -12.37 41.99
C GLN A 70 -10.05 -11.57 41.95
N SER A 71 -9.13 -11.96 41.08
CA SER A 71 -7.97 -11.13 40.76
C SER A 71 -8.51 -9.86 40.10
N SER A 72 -8.57 -8.76 40.85
CA SER A 72 -8.75 -7.44 40.26
C SER A 72 -7.71 -7.29 39.15
N LYS A 73 -8.15 -7.13 37.90
CA LYS A 73 -7.25 -6.82 36.79
C LYS A 73 -6.61 -5.47 37.10
N ARG A 74 -5.45 -5.47 37.77
CA ARG A 74 -4.57 -4.30 37.82
C ARG A 74 -4.32 -3.92 36.36
N SER A 75 -4.62 -2.69 36.00
CA SER A 75 -4.18 -2.14 34.71
C SER A 75 -2.68 -2.38 34.63
N ARG A 76 -2.22 -3.00 33.54
CA ARG A 76 -0.79 -3.05 33.25
C ARG A 76 -0.32 -1.61 33.08
N SER A 77 0.88 -1.33 33.56
CA SER A 77 1.59 -0.11 33.17
C SER A 77 1.60 -0.01 31.65
N VAL A 78 1.27 1.17 31.13
CA VAL A 78 1.46 1.46 29.70
C VAL A 78 2.97 1.53 29.47
N GLU A 79 3.47 0.70 28.57
CA GLU A 79 4.91 0.49 28.34
C GLU A 79 5.22 0.53 26.84
N ASP A 80 6.35 1.14 26.51
CA ASP A 80 6.89 1.24 25.16
C ASP A 80 8.00 0.18 24.98
N ASP A 81 8.16 -0.35 23.77
CA ASP A 81 9.31 -1.18 23.44
C ASP A 81 10.57 -0.34 23.13
N LYS A 82 11.70 -1.01 22.85
CA LYS A 82 12.99 -0.36 22.58
C LYS A 82 12.99 0.52 21.32
N GLU A 83 12.02 0.36 20.43
CA GLU A 83 11.87 1.17 19.22
C GLU A 83 10.80 2.27 19.38
N GLY A 84 10.15 2.34 20.54
CA GLY A 84 9.07 3.28 20.82
C GLY A 84 7.73 2.86 20.22
N HIS A 85 7.48 1.57 19.91
CA HIS A 85 6.10 1.13 19.73
C HIS A 85 5.41 0.96 21.09
N LEU A 86 4.11 1.22 21.12
CA LEU A 86 3.25 0.85 22.25
C LEU A 86 3.20 -0.69 22.38
N VAL A 87 3.41 -1.21 23.59
CA VAL A 87 3.25 -2.65 23.89
C VAL A 87 1.78 -2.95 24.21
N CYS A 88 0.97 -3.11 23.16
CA CYS A 88 -0.46 -3.43 23.25
C CYS A 88 -0.79 -4.85 22.74
N ARG A 89 -1.92 -5.40 23.20
CA ARG A 89 -2.44 -6.73 22.85
C ARG A 89 -3.96 -6.69 22.66
N ILE A 90 -4.51 -7.72 22.03
CA ILE A 90 -5.96 -7.94 21.96
C ILE A 90 -6.54 -8.00 23.38
N GLY A 91 -7.60 -7.23 23.62
CA GLY A 91 -8.25 -7.03 24.92
C GLY A 91 -7.68 -5.89 25.78
N ASP A 92 -6.63 -5.18 25.32
CA ASP A 92 -6.19 -3.93 25.95
C ASP A 92 -7.06 -2.75 25.49
N TRP A 93 -7.13 -1.70 26.32
CA TRP A 93 -8.01 -0.55 26.14
C TRP A 93 -7.21 0.76 26.03
N LEU A 94 -7.55 1.58 25.03
CA LEU A 94 -7.01 2.94 24.87
C LEU A 94 -8.10 3.97 25.17
N HIS A 95 -7.73 5.02 25.92
CA HIS A 95 -8.58 6.16 26.27
C HIS A 95 -9.95 5.76 26.89
N GLU A 96 -9.99 4.63 27.61
CA GLU A 96 -11.20 4.04 28.21
C GLU A 96 -12.38 3.84 27.23
N ARG A 97 -12.09 3.77 25.93
CA ARG A 97 -13.09 3.80 24.85
C ARG A 97 -12.82 2.81 23.73
N TYR A 98 -11.56 2.63 23.35
CA TYR A 98 -11.16 1.78 22.23
C TYR A 98 -10.60 0.46 22.77
N GLU A 99 -11.36 -0.62 22.61
CA GLU A 99 -10.92 -1.98 22.96
C GLU A 99 -10.29 -2.64 21.73
N ILE A 100 -9.01 -3.06 21.83
CA ILE A 100 -8.33 -3.75 20.73
C ILE A 100 -8.92 -5.15 20.55
N VAL A 101 -9.42 -5.45 19.35
CA VAL A 101 -9.95 -6.77 18.98
C VAL A 101 -9.08 -7.51 17.95
N GLY A 102 -8.29 -6.80 17.15
CA GLY A 102 -7.46 -7.39 16.10
C GLY A 102 -6.24 -6.55 15.74
N SER A 103 -5.35 -7.12 14.92
CA SER A 103 -4.20 -6.41 14.33
C SER A 103 -4.39 -6.34 12.82
N LEU A 104 -4.33 -5.14 12.26
CA LEU A 104 -4.53 -4.90 10.83
C LEU A 104 -3.19 -4.72 10.08
N GLY A 105 -2.18 -4.16 10.74
CA GLY A 105 -0.84 -4.03 10.16
C GLY A 105 0.21 -3.45 11.10
N GLU A 106 1.48 -3.58 10.72
CA GLU A 106 2.62 -3.01 11.44
C GLU A 106 3.67 -2.53 10.43
N GLY A 107 4.29 -1.38 10.71
CA GLY A 107 5.28 -0.77 9.82
C GLY A 107 6.20 0.22 10.53
N THR A 108 7.06 0.87 9.76
CA THR A 108 8.11 1.78 10.26
C THR A 108 7.57 2.93 11.13
N PHE A 109 6.35 3.39 10.85
CA PHE A 109 5.68 4.48 11.57
C PHE A 109 4.98 4.06 12.87
N GLY A 110 4.61 2.78 13.02
CA GLY A 110 3.74 2.33 14.10
C GLY A 110 2.93 1.08 13.76
N LYS A 111 1.77 0.94 14.41
CA LYS A 111 0.85 -0.21 14.26
C LYS A 111 -0.55 0.28 13.89
N VAL A 112 -1.29 -0.52 13.14
CA VAL A 112 -2.72 -0.32 12.89
C VAL A 112 -3.46 -1.50 13.50
N VAL A 113 -4.37 -1.22 14.43
CA VAL A 113 -5.14 -2.24 15.15
C VAL A 113 -6.63 -2.06 14.89
N GLU A 114 -7.36 -3.15 14.88
CA GLU A 114 -8.82 -3.13 14.87
C GLU A 114 -9.32 -2.92 16.29
N CYS A 115 -10.18 -1.92 16.49
CA CYS A 115 -10.77 -1.61 17.79
C CYS A 115 -12.29 -1.53 17.73
N VAL A 116 -12.93 -1.79 18.86
CA VAL A 116 -14.34 -1.47 19.12
C VAL A 116 -14.42 -0.12 19.83
N ASP A 117 -15.12 0.87 19.25
CA ASP A 117 -15.39 2.17 19.87
C ASP A 117 -16.66 2.08 20.74
N HIS A 118 -16.45 1.87 22.05
CA HIS A 118 -17.54 1.71 23.02
C HIS A 118 -18.36 3.00 23.24
N ALA A 119 -17.82 4.19 22.92
CA ALA A 119 -18.58 5.43 23.01
C ALA A 119 -19.46 5.69 21.77
N ARG A 120 -19.20 4.99 20.65
CA ARG A 120 -19.96 5.07 19.40
C ARG A 120 -20.70 3.77 19.10
N GLY A 121 -21.43 3.26 20.09
CA GLY A 121 -22.33 2.11 19.92
C GLY A 121 -21.61 0.79 19.56
N LYS A 122 -20.33 0.65 19.93
CA LYS A 122 -19.48 -0.51 19.57
C LYS A 122 -19.22 -0.65 18.07
N SER A 123 -19.15 0.47 17.35
CA SER A 123 -18.68 0.48 15.96
C SER A 123 -17.21 0.03 15.86
N GLN A 124 -16.87 -0.71 14.81
CA GLN A 124 -15.50 -1.10 14.51
C GLN A 124 -14.74 0.06 13.86
N VAL A 125 -13.49 0.26 14.28
CA VAL A 125 -12.58 1.30 13.77
C VAL A 125 -11.19 0.73 13.54
N ALA A 126 -10.48 1.28 12.54
CA ALA A 126 -9.05 1.09 12.41
C ALA A 126 -8.33 2.19 13.21
N LEU A 127 -7.46 1.83 14.16
CA LEU A 127 -6.72 2.75 15.01
C LEU A 127 -5.23 2.70 14.66
N LYS A 128 -4.72 3.75 14.00
CA LYS A 128 -3.30 3.96 13.69
C LYS A 128 -2.60 4.51 14.93
N ILE A 129 -1.73 3.72 15.55
CA ILE A 129 -0.96 4.03 16.75
C ILE A 129 0.50 4.28 16.35
N ILE A 130 0.92 5.54 16.38
CA ILE A 130 2.23 6.00 15.91
C ILE A 130 3.30 5.80 16.98
N LYS A 131 4.54 5.44 16.58
CA LYS A 131 5.69 5.31 17.50
C LYS A 131 5.93 6.60 18.32
N ASN A 132 6.36 6.46 19.57
CA ASN A 132 6.68 7.56 20.48
C ASN A 132 8.03 8.25 20.17
N VAL A 133 8.33 8.46 18.89
CA VAL A 133 9.58 9.05 18.40
C VAL A 133 9.26 10.37 17.71
N GLY A 134 9.99 11.43 18.08
CA GLY A 134 9.72 12.82 17.65
C GLY A 134 9.35 12.97 16.18
N LYS A 135 10.19 12.48 15.25
CA LYS A 135 9.96 12.57 13.80
C LYS A 135 8.62 11.99 13.34
N TYR A 136 8.18 10.86 13.89
CA TYR A 136 6.93 10.21 13.50
C TYR A 136 5.71 10.91 14.11
N ARG A 137 5.85 11.49 15.31
CA ARG A 137 4.80 12.30 15.94
C ARG A 137 4.56 13.62 15.20
N GLU A 138 5.60 14.27 14.69
CA GLU A 138 5.43 15.47 13.86
C GLU A 138 4.77 15.13 12.52
N ALA A 139 5.21 14.07 11.84
CA ALA A 139 4.56 13.59 10.61
C ALA A 139 3.07 13.27 10.83
N ALA A 140 2.73 12.58 11.92
CA ALA A 140 1.34 12.29 12.27
C ALA A 140 0.49 13.54 12.57
N ARG A 141 1.09 14.66 13.04
CA ARG A 141 0.36 15.93 13.20
C ARG A 141 0.04 16.57 11.85
N LEU A 142 0.96 16.49 10.88
CA LEU A 142 0.71 16.94 9.51
C LEU A 142 -0.40 16.09 8.87
N GLU A 143 -0.35 14.76 9.01
CA GLU A 143 -1.40 13.84 8.57
C GLU A 143 -2.77 14.21 9.17
N ILE A 144 -2.84 14.44 10.50
CA ILE A 144 -4.07 14.88 11.18
C ILE A 144 -4.59 16.21 10.63
N ASN A 145 -3.72 17.15 10.27
CA ASN A 145 -4.13 18.44 9.70
C ASN A 145 -4.68 18.28 8.27
N VAL A 146 -4.06 17.44 7.44
CA VAL A 146 -4.56 17.06 6.12
C VAL A 146 -5.94 16.38 6.24
N LEU A 147 -6.07 15.38 7.11
CA LEU A 147 -7.32 14.65 7.35
C LEU A 147 -8.45 15.56 7.87
N LYS A 148 -8.12 16.53 8.75
CA LYS A 148 -9.08 17.58 9.16
C LYS A 148 -9.54 18.41 7.97
N LYS A 149 -8.63 18.80 7.06
CA LYS A 149 -8.97 19.64 5.91
C LYS A 149 -9.83 18.90 4.89
N ILE A 150 -9.52 17.64 4.62
CA ILE A 150 -10.34 16.73 3.81
C ILE A 150 -11.76 16.64 4.40
N LYS A 151 -11.88 16.37 5.70
CA LYS A 151 -13.19 16.26 6.39
C LYS A 151 -13.98 17.58 6.48
N GLU A 152 -13.29 18.73 6.53
CA GLU A 152 -13.91 20.06 6.45
C GLU A 152 -14.55 20.31 5.08
N LYS A 153 -13.87 19.85 4.02
CA LYS A 153 -14.24 20.04 2.61
C LYS A 153 -15.24 19.00 2.10
N ASP A 154 -15.18 17.76 2.59
CA ASP A 154 -16.09 16.66 2.25
C ASP A 154 -16.97 16.24 3.44
N LYS A 155 -17.93 17.09 3.78
CA LYS A 155 -18.87 16.84 4.89
C LYS A 155 -19.84 15.68 4.63
N GLU A 156 -19.98 15.26 3.37
CA GLU A 156 -20.94 14.23 2.94
C GLU A 156 -20.26 12.89 2.54
N ASN A 157 -18.94 12.78 2.67
CA ASN A 157 -18.14 11.60 2.31
C ASN A 157 -18.30 11.14 0.84
N LYS A 158 -18.32 12.09 -0.09
CA LYS A 158 -18.53 11.85 -1.53
C LYS A 158 -17.23 11.62 -2.30
N PHE A 159 -16.09 12.10 -1.79
CA PHE A 159 -14.79 12.09 -2.49
C PHE A 159 -13.88 10.93 -2.08
N LEU A 160 -14.43 9.92 -1.42
CA LEU A 160 -13.83 8.58 -1.27
C LEU A 160 -12.44 8.55 -0.59
N CYS A 161 -12.10 9.57 0.20
CA CYS A 161 -10.92 9.57 1.06
C CYS A 161 -11.28 8.92 2.41
N VAL A 162 -10.36 8.24 3.09
CA VAL A 162 -10.65 7.66 4.42
C VAL A 162 -11.09 8.73 5.42
N LEU A 163 -12.17 8.48 6.14
CA LEU A 163 -12.66 9.39 7.17
C LEU A 163 -11.95 9.16 8.50
N MET A 164 -11.19 10.17 8.94
CA MET A 164 -10.75 10.26 10.35
C MET A 164 -11.97 10.51 11.26
N SER A 165 -12.32 9.53 12.08
CA SER A 165 -13.41 9.64 13.06
C SER A 165 -12.98 10.38 14.31
N ASP A 166 -11.73 10.19 14.75
CA ASP A 166 -11.14 10.78 15.96
C ASP A 166 -9.61 10.83 15.91
N TRP A 167 -8.98 11.60 16.81
CA TRP A 167 -7.53 11.55 17.05
C TRP A 167 -7.20 11.98 18.50
N PHE A 168 -6.18 11.38 19.09
CA PHE A 168 -5.75 11.70 20.45
C PHE A 168 -4.24 11.41 20.66
N ASN A 169 -3.70 11.87 21.78
CA ASN A 169 -2.34 11.54 22.21
C ASN A 169 -2.42 10.62 23.45
N PHE A 170 -1.93 9.39 23.31
CA PHE A 170 -1.93 8.37 24.36
C PHE A 170 -0.50 8.12 24.83
N HIS A 171 -0.12 8.67 25.99
CA HIS A 171 1.22 8.53 26.58
C HIS A 171 2.40 8.94 25.67
N GLY A 172 2.15 9.80 24.68
CA GLY A 172 3.12 10.23 23.68
C GLY A 172 2.88 9.64 22.29
N HIS A 173 2.13 8.54 22.18
CA HIS A 173 1.70 8.01 20.89
C HIS A 173 0.60 8.87 20.30
N MET A 174 0.78 9.34 19.06
CA MET A 174 -0.32 9.91 18.30
C MET A 174 -1.20 8.77 17.80
N CYS A 175 -2.48 8.81 18.14
CA CYS A 175 -3.48 7.82 17.74
C CYS A 175 -4.50 8.47 16.80
N ILE A 176 -4.77 7.84 15.66
CA ILE A 176 -5.72 8.32 14.65
C ILE A 176 -6.72 7.21 14.36
N ALA A 177 -8.01 7.49 14.56
CA ALA A 177 -9.09 6.52 14.35
C ALA A 177 -9.79 6.77 13.00
N PHE A 178 -10.06 5.70 12.26
CA PHE A 178 -10.72 5.70 10.96
C PHE A 178 -11.92 4.75 10.94
N GLU A 179 -12.81 4.88 9.96
CA GLU A 179 -13.77 3.81 9.63
C GLU A 179 -13.01 2.50 9.34
N LEU A 180 -13.50 1.35 9.83
CA LEU A 180 -12.93 0.06 9.44
C LEU A 180 -13.32 -0.24 7.99
N LEU A 181 -12.35 -0.68 7.19
CA LEU A 181 -12.49 -1.03 5.78
C LEU A 181 -12.02 -2.48 5.55
N GLY A 182 -12.27 -2.99 4.35
CA GLY A 182 -11.73 -4.26 3.89
C GLY A 182 -10.24 -4.19 3.56
N LYS A 183 -9.74 -5.29 2.96
CA LYS A 183 -8.36 -5.42 2.49
C LYS A 183 -7.98 -4.32 1.50
N ASN A 184 -6.69 -3.98 1.47
CA ASN A 184 -6.15 -3.18 0.37
C ASN A 184 -6.09 -3.99 -0.93
N THR A 185 -6.03 -3.29 -2.07
CA THR A 185 -6.05 -3.94 -3.39
C THR A 185 -4.82 -4.81 -3.63
N PHE A 186 -3.66 -4.46 -3.05
CA PHE A 186 -2.47 -5.33 -3.12
C PHE A 186 -2.68 -6.68 -2.44
N GLU A 187 -3.21 -6.68 -1.22
CA GLU A 187 -3.49 -7.90 -0.44
C GLU A 187 -4.51 -8.77 -1.14
N PHE A 188 -5.56 -8.18 -1.70
CA PHE A 188 -6.56 -8.92 -2.48
C PHE A 188 -5.93 -9.56 -3.73
N LEU A 189 -5.13 -8.80 -4.49
CA LEU A 189 -4.43 -9.28 -5.67
C LEU A 189 -3.45 -10.42 -5.33
N LYS A 190 -2.68 -10.27 -4.25
CA LYS A 190 -1.77 -11.30 -3.71
C LYS A 190 -2.52 -12.55 -3.29
N GLU A 191 -3.63 -12.41 -2.57
CA GLU A 191 -4.53 -13.51 -2.21
C GLU A 191 -5.22 -14.18 -3.39
N ASN A 192 -5.30 -13.50 -4.53
CA ASN A 192 -5.75 -14.02 -5.82
C ASN A 192 -4.60 -14.60 -6.66
N ASN A 193 -3.47 -14.94 -6.03
CA ASN A 193 -2.26 -15.45 -6.70
C ASN A 193 -1.78 -14.54 -7.84
N PHE A 194 -1.90 -13.23 -7.67
CA PHE A 194 -1.60 -12.20 -8.67
C PHE A 194 -2.36 -12.36 -10.00
N GLN A 195 -3.52 -13.03 -10.01
CA GLN A 195 -4.43 -12.95 -11.15
C GLN A 195 -5.07 -11.55 -11.23
N PRO A 196 -4.98 -10.88 -12.39
CA PRO A 196 -5.41 -9.48 -12.53
C PRO A 196 -6.91 -9.31 -12.35
N TYR A 197 -7.32 -8.08 -12.05
CA TYR A 197 -8.73 -7.72 -11.96
C TYR A 197 -9.40 -7.75 -13.35
N PRO A 198 -10.66 -8.23 -13.45
CA PRO A 198 -11.49 -8.04 -14.64
C PRO A 198 -11.58 -6.58 -15.07
N LEU A 199 -11.56 -6.31 -16.38
CA LEU A 199 -11.57 -4.94 -16.93
C LEU A 199 -12.70 -4.04 -16.38
N PRO A 200 -13.95 -4.50 -16.19
CA PRO A 200 -15.00 -3.66 -15.60
C PRO A 200 -14.66 -3.20 -14.17
N GLN A 201 -14.02 -4.07 -13.38
CA GLN A 201 -13.59 -3.73 -12.02
C GLN A 201 -12.47 -2.69 -12.05
N ILE A 202 -11.50 -2.83 -12.97
CA ILE A 202 -10.46 -1.83 -13.21
C ILE A 202 -11.09 -0.50 -13.62
N ARG A 203 -12.10 -0.50 -14.49
CA ARG A 203 -12.81 0.73 -14.93
C ARG A 203 -13.45 1.45 -13.75
N HIS A 204 -14.18 0.74 -12.89
CA HIS A 204 -14.83 1.37 -11.74
C HIS A 204 -13.82 1.85 -10.68
N MET A 205 -12.76 1.07 -10.39
CA MET A 205 -11.71 1.51 -9.48
C MET A 205 -10.93 2.73 -10.04
N ALA A 206 -10.58 2.73 -11.33
CA ALA A 206 -9.92 3.85 -11.99
C ALA A 206 -10.75 5.14 -11.94
N TYR A 207 -12.07 5.04 -12.15
CA TYR A 207 -12.99 6.17 -12.07
C TYR A 207 -13.05 6.76 -10.66
N GLN A 208 -13.16 5.88 -9.64
CA GLN A 208 -13.13 6.28 -8.23
C GLN A 208 -11.81 6.94 -7.82
N LEU A 209 -10.66 6.41 -8.26
CA LEU A 209 -9.35 7.03 -8.02
C LEU A 209 -9.28 8.42 -8.66
N CYS A 210 -9.63 8.56 -9.93
CA CYS A 210 -9.64 9.86 -10.60
C CYS A 210 -10.60 10.85 -9.89
N HIS A 211 -11.75 10.39 -9.40
CA HIS A 211 -12.72 11.20 -8.67
C HIS A 211 -12.16 11.71 -7.33
N ALA A 212 -11.57 10.80 -6.53
CA ALA A 212 -11.00 11.13 -5.23
C ALA A 212 -9.79 12.08 -5.35
N LEU A 213 -8.87 11.77 -6.27
CA LEU A 213 -7.63 12.51 -6.40
C LEU A 213 -7.83 13.88 -7.07
N ARG A 214 -8.80 14.03 -7.99
CA ARG A 214 -9.25 15.34 -8.46
C ARG A 214 -9.64 16.26 -7.30
N PHE A 215 -10.40 15.75 -6.33
CA PHE A 215 -10.81 16.54 -5.17
C PHE A 215 -9.63 16.97 -4.29
N LEU A 216 -8.61 16.13 -4.11
CA LEU A 216 -7.37 16.53 -3.42
C LEU A 216 -6.67 17.66 -4.18
N HIS A 217 -6.50 17.48 -5.51
CA HIS A 217 -5.81 18.43 -6.38
C HIS A 217 -6.51 19.79 -6.44
N GLU A 218 -7.85 19.81 -6.52
CA GLU A 218 -8.67 21.03 -6.45
C GLU A 218 -8.52 21.77 -5.10
N ASN A 219 -8.07 21.09 -4.04
CA ASN A 219 -7.78 21.66 -2.72
C ASN A 219 -6.27 21.91 -2.48
N GLN A 220 -5.46 22.03 -3.54
CA GLN A 220 -4.02 22.31 -3.47
C GLN A 220 -3.23 21.30 -2.62
N LEU A 221 -3.59 20.01 -2.75
CA LEU A 221 -3.00 18.91 -2.00
C LEU A 221 -2.59 17.77 -2.94
N THR A 222 -1.33 17.35 -2.88
CA THR A 222 -0.80 16.18 -3.59
C THR A 222 -0.65 15.02 -2.60
N HIS A 223 -1.05 13.80 -2.97
CA HIS A 223 -0.98 12.62 -2.08
C HIS A 223 0.45 12.08 -1.93
N THR A 224 1.22 12.11 -3.03
CA THR A 224 2.63 11.73 -3.16
C THR A 224 3.00 10.26 -2.95
N ASP A 225 2.26 9.47 -2.15
CA ASP A 225 2.52 8.01 -1.98
C ASP A 225 1.32 7.12 -2.35
N LEU A 226 0.84 7.25 -3.59
CA LEU A 226 -0.19 6.37 -4.13
C LEU A 226 0.40 5.04 -4.59
N LYS A 227 -0.22 3.95 -4.13
CA LYS A 227 0.12 2.56 -4.42
C LYS A 227 -1.06 1.64 -4.08
N PRO A 228 -1.12 0.40 -4.58
CA PRO A 228 -2.22 -0.53 -4.32
C PRO A 228 -2.47 -0.83 -2.82
N GLU A 229 -1.43 -0.75 -1.98
CA GLU A 229 -1.54 -0.90 -0.52
C GLU A 229 -2.32 0.24 0.16
N ASN A 230 -2.31 1.43 -0.44
CA ASN A 230 -2.97 2.65 0.05
C ASN A 230 -4.37 2.85 -0.56
N ILE A 231 -4.89 1.84 -1.27
CA ILE A 231 -6.23 1.82 -1.85
C ILE A 231 -6.99 0.64 -1.24
N LEU A 232 -8.00 0.92 -0.42
CA LEU A 232 -8.72 -0.08 0.37
C LEU A 232 -10.12 -0.30 -0.19
N PHE A 233 -10.57 -1.55 -0.26
CA PHE A 233 -11.98 -1.85 -0.53
C PHE A 233 -12.85 -1.47 0.66
N VAL A 234 -14.03 -0.93 0.42
CA VAL A 234 -15.04 -0.70 1.49
C VAL A 234 -15.48 -2.03 2.10
N ASN A 235 -15.66 -3.06 1.26
CA ASN A 235 -15.79 -4.45 1.68
C ASN A 235 -14.99 -5.32 0.68
N SER A 236 -14.12 -6.20 1.19
CA SER A 236 -13.28 -7.10 0.40
C SER A 236 -13.87 -8.50 0.13
N ASP A 237 -15.19 -8.69 0.31
CA ASP A 237 -15.90 -9.93 -0.01
C ASP A 237 -15.82 -10.31 -1.49
N PHE A 238 -15.58 -11.60 -1.77
CA PHE A 238 -15.39 -12.12 -3.12
C PHE A 238 -16.23 -13.36 -3.41
N ASP A 239 -16.41 -13.63 -4.70
CA ASP A 239 -16.87 -14.91 -5.24
C ASP A 239 -15.68 -15.66 -5.86
N THR A 240 -15.66 -16.98 -5.70
CA THR A 240 -14.71 -17.86 -6.40
C THR A 240 -15.31 -18.28 -7.74
N LEU A 241 -14.64 -17.92 -8.83
CA LEU A 241 -15.01 -18.27 -10.19
C LEU A 241 -14.00 -19.25 -10.78
N TYR A 242 -14.44 -20.22 -11.57
CA TYR A 242 -13.53 -21.09 -12.29
C TYR A 242 -13.20 -20.52 -13.68
N ASN A 243 -11.93 -20.28 -13.95
CA ASN A 243 -11.46 -19.81 -15.26
C ASN A 243 -11.06 -21.01 -16.12
N GLU A 244 -11.96 -21.44 -17.00
CA GLU A 244 -11.73 -22.58 -17.92
C GLU A 244 -10.44 -22.41 -18.76
N LYS A 245 -10.17 -21.19 -19.25
CA LYS A 245 -9.03 -20.89 -20.13
C LYS A 245 -7.68 -21.04 -19.42
N LYS A 246 -7.64 -20.75 -18.12
CA LYS A 246 -6.45 -20.92 -17.27
C LYS A 246 -6.45 -22.24 -16.48
N SER A 247 -7.60 -22.93 -16.44
CA SER A 247 -7.86 -24.12 -15.62
C SER A 247 -7.51 -23.91 -14.14
N CYS A 248 -7.94 -22.77 -13.58
CA CYS A 248 -7.71 -22.38 -12.19
C CYS A 248 -8.92 -21.64 -11.60
N GLU A 249 -8.98 -21.58 -10.27
CA GLU A 249 -9.90 -20.69 -9.55
C GLU A 249 -9.36 -19.26 -9.53
N GLU A 250 -10.25 -18.28 -9.66
CA GLU A 250 -10.00 -16.84 -9.56
C GLU A 250 -11.01 -16.20 -8.61
N LYS A 251 -10.54 -15.35 -7.71
CA LYS A 251 -11.36 -14.53 -6.83
C LYS A 251 -11.81 -13.27 -7.57
N SER A 252 -13.11 -13.03 -7.61
CA SER A 252 -13.71 -11.80 -8.12
C SER A 252 -14.31 -11.02 -6.96
N ILE A 253 -13.87 -9.77 -6.76
CA ILE A 253 -14.46 -8.90 -5.73
C ILE A 253 -15.95 -8.61 -6.06
N ARG A 254 -16.83 -8.70 -5.07
CA ARG A 254 -18.27 -8.46 -5.23
C ARG A 254 -18.60 -6.98 -5.38
N ASN A 255 -17.91 -6.13 -4.64
CA ASN A 255 -18.10 -4.69 -4.64
C ASN A 255 -16.75 -3.98 -4.79
N THR A 256 -16.60 -3.26 -5.90
CA THR A 256 -15.38 -2.51 -6.25
C THR A 256 -15.33 -1.11 -5.65
N SER A 257 -16.20 -0.79 -4.68
CA SER A 257 -16.14 0.47 -3.93
C SER A 257 -14.84 0.58 -3.14
N ILE A 258 -14.09 1.67 -3.33
CA ILE A 258 -12.78 1.90 -2.71
C ILE A 258 -12.71 3.19 -1.87
N ARG A 259 -11.66 3.27 -1.05
CA ARG A 259 -11.19 4.46 -0.34
C ARG A 259 -9.69 4.68 -0.58
N VAL A 260 -9.29 5.94 -0.73
CA VAL A 260 -7.87 6.35 -0.73
C VAL A 260 -7.43 6.61 0.70
N ALA A 261 -6.31 5.99 1.12
CA ALA A 261 -5.79 5.98 2.48
C ALA A 261 -4.32 6.42 2.58
N ASP A 262 -3.86 6.62 3.82
CA ASP A 262 -2.49 7.01 4.20
C ASP A 262 -2.02 8.37 3.67
N PHE A 263 -2.63 9.43 4.20
CA PHE A 263 -2.27 10.83 3.94
C PHE A 263 -0.99 11.28 4.68
N GLY A 264 -0.18 10.35 5.20
CA GLY A 264 1.04 10.66 5.97
C GLY A 264 2.16 11.35 5.18
N SER A 265 2.13 11.25 3.84
CA SER A 265 3.05 11.92 2.91
C SER A 265 2.36 13.00 2.05
N ALA A 266 1.09 13.29 2.32
CA ALA A 266 0.36 14.29 1.55
C ALA A 266 0.90 15.70 1.87
N THR A 267 1.09 16.53 0.84
CA THR A 267 1.77 17.83 0.94
C THR A 267 0.92 18.90 0.24
N PHE A 268 0.68 20.03 0.91
CA PHE A 268 0.01 21.17 0.29
C PHE A 268 0.96 21.99 -0.59
N ASP A 269 0.44 22.64 -1.63
CA ASP A 269 1.23 23.42 -2.61
C ASP A 269 2.12 24.52 -1.99
N HIS A 270 1.75 25.02 -0.80
CA HIS A 270 2.49 26.06 -0.06
C HIS A 270 3.48 25.51 0.97
N GLU A 271 3.53 24.20 1.18
CA GLU A 271 4.43 23.54 2.13
C GLU A 271 5.78 23.16 1.50
N HIS A 272 6.74 22.75 2.32
CA HIS A 272 8.03 22.31 1.83
C HIS A 272 7.92 20.96 1.11
N HIS A 273 8.17 20.98 -0.20
CA HIS A 273 8.19 19.78 -1.03
C HIS A 273 9.51 19.01 -0.82
N THR A 274 9.41 17.82 -0.21
CA THR A 274 10.55 16.91 -0.03
C THR A 274 11.06 16.42 -1.38
N THR A 275 12.39 16.25 -1.54
CA THR A 275 12.96 15.98 -2.87
C THR A 275 12.57 14.63 -3.47
N ILE A 276 12.40 13.60 -2.64
CA ILE A 276 12.08 12.24 -3.07
C ILE A 276 10.79 11.80 -2.37
N VAL A 277 9.74 11.59 -3.16
CA VAL A 277 8.43 11.08 -2.75
C VAL A 277 8.05 9.83 -3.56
N ALA A 278 6.87 9.26 -3.30
CA ALA A 278 6.32 8.03 -3.88
C ALA A 278 7.14 6.75 -3.62
N THR A 279 6.46 5.65 -3.34
CA THR A 279 7.05 4.30 -3.36
C THR A 279 7.62 3.99 -4.76
N ARG A 280 8.80 3.36 -4.83
CA ARG A 280 9.64 3.34 -6.07
C ARG A 280 8.90 2.95 -7.35
N HIS A 281 8.09 1.89 -7.34
CA HIS A 281 7.43 1.37 -8.54
C HIS A 281 6.39 2.33 -9.16
N TYR A 282 5.95 3.33 -8.39
CA TYR A 282 4.96 4.34 -8.77
C TYR A 282 5.58 5.75 -8.91
N ARG A 283 6.90 5.88 -8.69
CA ARG A 283 7.60 7.17 -8.65
C ARG A 283 7.82 7.74 -10.07
N PRO A 284 7.42 8.99 -10.33
CA PRO A 284 7.48 9.56 -11.67
C PRO A 284 8.88 10.08 -12.05
N PRO A 285 9.16 10.29 -13.35
CA PRO A 285 10.47 10.71 -13.85
C PRO A 285 10.94 12.05 -13.26
N GLU A 286 10.07 13.04 -13.08
CA GLU A 286 10.43 14.34 -12.50
C GLU A 286 10.93 14.26 -11.05
N VAL A 287 10.47 13.28 -10.27
CA VAL A 287 10.97 13.02 -8.91
C VAL A 287 12.34 12.33 -8.97
N ILE A 288 12.53 11.36 -9.86
CA ILE A 288 13.82 10.66 -10.05
C ILE A 288 14.91 11.62 -10.55
N LEU A 289 14.53 12.52 -11.46
CA LEU A 289 15.37 13.56 -12.06
C LEU A 289 15.46 14.83 -11.20
N GLU A 290 14.72 14.90 -10.08
CA GLU A 290 14.70 16.01 -9.13
C GLU A 290 14.42 17.38 -9.79
N LEU A 291 13.43 17.41 -10.68
CA LEU A 291 13.00 18.59 -11.45
C LEU A 291 11.93 19.42 -10.72
N GLY A 292 11.58 19.04 -9.48
CA GLY A 292 10.35 19.46 -8.82
C GLY A 292 9.19 18.53 -9.16
N TRP A 293 8.18 18.50 -8.30
CA TRP A 293 6.96 17.73 -8.48
C TRP A 293 5.78 18.49 -7.85
N ALA A 294 4.57 18.12 -8.27
CA ALA A 294 3.30 18.64 -7.78
C ALA A 294 2.21 17.59 -8.08
N GLN A 295 0.95 18.02 -8.22
CA GLN A 295 -0.22 17.18 -8.54
C GLN A 295 0.01 16.10 -9.63
N PRO A 296 0.71 16.35 -10.77
CA PRO A 296 0.93 15.34 -11.79
C PRO A 296 1.67 14.07 -11.32
N CYS A 297 2.36 14.11 -10.18
CA CYS A 297 3.00 12.94 -9.57
C CYS A 297 1.98 11.83 -9.26
N ASP A 298 0.81 12.21 -8.74
CA ASP A 298 -0.27 11.28 -8.39
C ASP A 298 -0.90 10.64 -9.64
N VAL A 299 -0.94 11.37 -10.76
CA VAL A 299 -1.44 10.88 -12.05
C VAL A 299 -0.54 9.76 -12.58
N TRP A 300 0.78 9.95 -12.56
CA TRP A 300 1.73 8.91 -12.98
C TRP A 300 1.63 7.67 -12.10
N SER A 301 1.55 7.87 -10.78
CA SER A 301 1.36 6.79 -9.81
C SER A 301 0.09 6.00 -10.14
N THR A 302 -1.01 6.69 -10.46
CA THR A 302 -2.27 6.08 -10.88
C THR A 302 -2.11 5.28 -12.18
N GLY A 303 -1.41 5.81 -13.19
CA GLY A 303 -1.11 5.08 -14.43
C GLY A 303 -0.35 3.75 -14.18
N CYS A 304 0.60 3.75 -13.25
CA CYS A 304 1.31 2.54 -12.83
C CYS A 304 0.39 1.55 -12.09
N ILE A 305 -0.48 2.03 -11.20
CA ILE A 305 -1.47 1.24 -10.46
C ILE A 305 -2.47 0.56 -11.41
N LEU A 306 -2.98 1.28 -12.42
CA LEU A 306 -3.91 0.72 -13.40
C LEU A 306 -3.28 -0.39 -14.24
N PHE A 307 -1.99 -0.26 -14.58
CA PHE A 307 -1.26 -1.35 -15.23
C PHE A 307 -1.14 -2.57 -14.32
N GLU A 308 -0.81 -2.36 -13.04
CA GLU A 308 -0.66 -3.45 -12.08
C GLU A 308 -1.99 -4.20 -11.83
N TYR A 309 -3.11 -3.48 -11.71
CA TYR A 309 -4.43 -4.11 -11.66
C TYR A 309 -4.74 -4.93 -12.92
N TYR A 310 -4.29 -4.45 -14.08
CA TYR A 310 -4.53 -5.07 -15.38
C TYR A 310 -3.64 -6.29 -15.67
N ARG A 311 -2.45 -6.35 -15.07
CA ARG A 311 -1.43 -7.37 -15.36
C ARG A 311 -1.12 -8.31 -14.20
N GLY A 312 -1.45 -7.92 -12.97
CA GLY A 312 -1.09 -8.62 -11.74
C GLY A 312 0.33 -8.35 -11.24
N PHE A 313 1.09 -7.47 -11.91
CA PHE A 313 2.47 -7.15 -11.55
C PHE A 313 2.82 -5.68 -11.85
N THR A 314 3.76 -5.12 -11.10
CA THR A 314 4.25 -3.74 -11.21
C THR A 314 4.82 -3.43 -12.60
N LEU A 315 4.50 -2.26 -13.17
CA LEU A 315 5.03 -1.81 -14.46
C LEU A 315 6.56 -1.67 -14.47
N PHE A 316 7.14 -1.18 -13.37
CA PHE A 316 8.56 -0.92 -13.23
C PHE A 316 9.13 -1.70 -12.04
N GLN A 317 9.52 -2.96 -12.28
CA GLN A 317 10.05 -3.86 -11.26
C GLN A 317 11.56 -3.63 -11.05
N THR A 318 11.90 -2.57 -10.30
CA THR A 318 13.29 -2.11 -10.12
C THR A 318 13.51 -1.49 -8.74
N HIS A 319 14.77 -1.51 -8.28
CA HIS A 319 15.20 -0.83 -7.06
C HIS A 319 16.24 0.28 -7.29
N GLU A 320 16.62 0.60 -8.53
CA GLU A 320 17.66 1.58 -8.89
C GLU A 320 17.10 2.69 -9.81
N ASN A 321 17.63 3.92 -9.71
CA ASN A 321 17.10 5.07 -10.45
C ASN A 321 17.39 5.02 -11.96
N ARG A 322 18.62 4.68 -12.36
CA ARG A 322 19.03 4.68 -13.76
C ARG A 322 18.42 3.49 -14.50
N GLU A 323 18.37 2.32 -13.88
CA GLU A 323 17.57 1.19 -14.39
C GLU A 323 16.10 1.58 -14.60
N HIS A 324 15.47 2.23 -13.61
CA HIS A 324 14.07 2.68 -13.73
C HIS A 324 13.85 3.62 -14.92
N LEU A 325 14.75 4.61 -15.13
CA LEU A 325 14.68 5.50 -16.29
C LEU A 325 14.83 4.73 -17.62
N VAL A 326 15.67 3.70 -17.69
CA VAL A 326 15.82 2.87 -18.88
C VAL A 326 14.56 2.02 -19.12
N MET A 327 13.95 1.46 -18.06
CA MET A 327 12.66 0.77 -18.18
C MET A 327 11.57 1.71 -18.72
N MET A 328 11.51 2.95 -18.23
CA MET A 328 10.60 3.97 -18.76
C MET A 328 10.85 4.20 -20.26
N GLU A 329 12.10 4.35 -20.70
CA GLU A 329 12.40 4.56 -22.13
C GLU A 329 12.01 3.36 -23.01
N LYS A 330 12.26 2.13 -22.57
CA LYS A 330 11.86 0.91 -23.31
C LYS A 330 10.34 0.75 -23.42
N ILE A 331 9.58 1.24 -22.44
CA ILE A 331 8.12 1.06 -22.35
C ILE A 331 7.36 2.22 -23.02
N LEU A 332 7.82 3.46 -22.84
CA LEU A 332 7.05 4.67 -23.18
C LEU A 332 7.61 5.43 -24.39
N GLY A 333 8.92 5.33 -24.65
CA GLY A 333 9.65 6.15 -25.62
C GLY A 333 10.72 7.03 -24.93
N PRO A 334 11.51 7.80 -25.70
CA PRO A 334 12.64 8.56 -25.15
C PRO A 334 12.21 9.64 -24.15
N ILE A 335 13.02 9.89 -23.13
CA ILE A 335 12.82 11.00 -22.19
C ILE A 335 12.96 12.33 -22.95
N PRO A 336 12.05 13.31 -22.77
CA PRO A 336 12.16 14.62 -23.40
C PRO A 336 13.49 15.30 -23.10
N SER A 337 14.21 15.73 -24.14
CA SER A 337 15.58 16.22 -24.01
C SER A 337 15.69 17.43 -23.06
N HIS A 338 14.68 18.29 -22.96
CA HIS A 338 14.71 19.42 -22.03
C HIS A 338 14.67 18.99 -20.55
N MET A 339 14.08 17.83 -20.21
CA MET A 339 14.15 17.26 -18.86
C MET A 339 15.58 16.78 -18.55
N ILE A 340 16.24 16.17 -19.55
CA ILE A 340 17.64 15.73 -19.47
C ILE A 340 18.58 16.92 -19.28
N HIS A 341 18.36 18.04 -19.98
CA HIS A 341 19.18 19.25 -19.81
C HIS A 341 18.95 19.96 -18.46
N LYS A 342 17.72 19.91 -17.90
CA LYS A 342 17.38 20.57 -16.63
C LYS A 342 17.80 19.79 -15.38
N THR A 343 17.96 18.47 -15.46
CA THR A 343 18.22 17.66 -14.25
C THR A 343 19.62 17.88 -13.67
N ARG A 344 19.74 17.87 -12.34
CA ARG A 344 21.04 17.78 -11.65
C ARG A 344 21.62 16.35 -11.66
N LYS A 345 20.88 15.34 -12.14
CA LYS A 345 21.30 13.94 -12.23
C LYS A 345 22.10 13.61 -13.50
N GLN A 346 22.90 14.54 -14.01
CA GLN A 346 23.68 14.39 -15.26
C GLN A 346 24.52 13.11 -15.32
N LYS A 347 24.96 12.56 -14.18
CA LYS A 347 25.66 11.26 -14.09
C LYS A 347 24.90 10.05 -14.66
N TYR A 348 23.60 10.16 -14.92
CA TYR A 348 22.82 9.10 -15.57
C TYR A 348 22.90 9.15 -17.10
N PHE A 349 23.43 10.24 -17.68
CA PHE A 349 23.38 10.53 -19.10
C PHE A 349 24.77 10.75 -19.71
N HIS A 350 24.92 10.40 -20.98
CA HIS A 350 26.09 10.73 -21.81
C HIS A 350 25.60 11.12 -23.21
N ASN A 351 26.02 12.31 -23.69
CA ASN A 351 25.59 12.91 -24.96
C ASN A 351 24.05 12.90 -25.13
N GLY A 352 23.30 13.16 -24.05
CA GLY A 352 21.84 13.19 -24.04
C GLY A 352 21.14 11.83 -23.93
N ASN A 353 21.87 10.71 -23.91
CA ASN A 353 21.31 9.34 -23.81
C ASN A 353 21.56 8.73 -22.43
N LEU A 354 20.71 7.84 -21.94
CA LEU A 354 20.95 7.11 -20.69
C LEU A 354 22.19 6.20 -20.78
N VAL A 355 23.02 6.22 -19.74
CA VAL A 355 24.23 5.38 -19.65
C VAL A 355 23.83 3.96 -19.23
N TRP A 356 23.61 3.08 -20.19
CA TRP A 356 23.17 1.70 -19.96
C TRP A 356 23.98 0.70 -20.80
N ASP A 357 24.24 -0.49 -20.24
CA ASP A 357 24.90 -1.59 -20.95
C ASP A 357 23.96 -2.79 -21.04
N GLU A 358 23.42 -3.03 -22.24
CA GLU A 358 22.50 -4.14 -22.52
C GLU A 358 23.16 -5.52 -22.36
N ASN A 359 24.49 -5.61 -22.32
CA ASN A 359 25.23 -6.87 -22.18
C ASN A 359 25.36 -7.34 -20.72
N THR A 360 24.92 -6.53 -19.75
CA THR A 360 24.87 -6.93 -18.33
C THR A 360 23.73 -7.91 -18.04
N SER A 361 23.69 -8.51 -16.84
CA SER A 361 22.53 -9.28 -16.37
C SER A 361 21.25 -8.45 -16.41
N ASP A 362 21.36 -7.23 -15.90
CA ASP A 362 20.25 -6.30 -15.68
C ASP A 362 19.82 -5.73 -17.04
N GLY A 363 20.79 -5.47 -17.93
CA GLY A 363 20.59 -5.13 -19.32
C GLY A 363 19.76 -6.15 -20.10
N ARG A 364 20.09 -7.44 -19.98
CA ARG A 364 19.29 -8.54 -20.54
C ARG A 364 17.90 -8.63 -19.91
N TYR A 365 17.79 -8.56 -18.58
CA TYR A 365 16.51 -8.59 -17.88
C TYR A 365 15.56 -7.49 -18.39
N VAL A 366 16.05 -6.24 -18.49
CA VAL A 366 15.28 -5.11 -19.04
C VAL A 366 14.94 -5.34 -20.52
N GLN A 367 15.89 -5.80 -21.33
CA GLN A 367 15.67 -6.07 -22.75
C GLN A 367 14.61 -7.16 -22.98
N GLU A 368 14.58 -8.20 -22.14
CA GLU A 368 13.64 -9.31 -22.20
C GLU A 368 12.24 -8.93 -21.68
N ASN A 369 12.15 -8.21 -20.56
CA ASN A 369 10.89 -8.01 -19.82
C ASN A 369 10.21 -6.65 -20.07
N CYS A 370 10.95 -5.60 -20.47
CA CYS A 370 10.40 -4.27 -20.75
C CYS A 370 10.12 -4.09 -22.25
N LYS A 371 8.84 -4.04 -22.62
CA LYS A 371 8.35 -3.86 -24.01
C LYS A 371 7.52 -2.58 -24.12
N PRO A 372 7.28 -2.03 -25.34
CA PRO A 372 6.41 -0.88 -25.50
C PRO A 372 5.03 -1.10 -24.87
N LEU A 373 4.47 -0.09 -24.19
CA LEU A 373 3.30 -0.22 -23.31
C LEU A 373 2.13 -0.99 -23.96
N ARG A 374 1.81 -0.72 -25.23
CA ARG A 374 0.72 -1.42 -25.96
C ARG A 374 0.91 -2.93 -26.07
N THR A 375 2.14 -3.45 -26.05
CA THR A 375 2.44 -4.89 -26.10
C THR A 375 1.93 -5.65 -24.85
N TYR A 376 1.60 -4.96 -23.76
CA TYR A 376 1.00 -5.59 -22.59
C TYR A 376 -0.53 -5.75 -22.65
N MET A 377 -1.20 -5.31 -23.72
CA MET A 377 -2.62 -5.59 -23.93
C MET A 377 -2.88 -7.11 -24.03
N LEU A 378 -3.83 -7.62 -23.25
CA LEU A 378 -4.26 -9.02 -23.28
C LEU A 378 -5.33 -9.29 -24.36
N HIS A 379 -6.05 -8.24 -24.77
CA HIS A 379 -7.14 -8.28 -25.74
C HIS A 379 -7.16 -7.00 -26.59
N ASP A 380 -7.48 -7.14 -27.89
CA ASP A 380 -7.48 -6.04 -28.87
C ASP A 380 -8.84 -5.31 -28.99
N SER A 381 -9.75 -5.49 -28.04
CA SER A 381 -11.05 -4.81 -28.08
C SER A 381 -10.95 -3.33 -27.69
N LEU A 382 -11.93 -2.54 -28.12
CA LEU A 382 -11.96 -1.08 -27.94
C LEU A 382 -11.79 -0.66 -26.46
N GLU A 383 -12.44 -1.36 -25.53
CA GLU A 383 -12.36 -1.05 -24.10
C GLU A 383 -10.94 -1.21 -23.53
N HIS A 384 -10.19 -2.21 -24.02
CA HIS A 384 -8.79 -2.42 -23.65
C HIS A 384 -7.90 -1.35 -24.30
N ALA A 385 -8.12 -1.03 -25.57
CA ALA A 385 -7.40 0.05 -26.25
C ALA A 385 -7.61 1.40 -25.55
N GLN A 386 -8.82 1.67 -25.04
CA GLN A 386 -9.14 2.87 -24.26
C GLN A 386 -8.44 2.91 -22.90
N LEU A 387 -8.35 1.78 -22.17
CA LEU A 387 -7.55 1.71 -20.94
C LEU A 387 -6.08 2.05 -21.21
N PHE A 388 -5.50 1.50 -22.28
CA PHE A 388 -4.09 1.74 -22.62
C PHE A 388 -3.84 3.16 -23.15
N ASP A 389 -4.83 3.79 -23.79
CA ASP A 389 -4.77 5.22 -24.12
C ASP A 389 -4.76 6.08 -22.85
N LEU A 390 -5.68 5.82 -21.90
CA LEU A 390 -5.72 6.52 -20.61
C LEU A 390 -4.40 6.36 -19.83
N MET A 391 -3.89 5.13 -19.69
CA MET A 391 -2.60 4.86 -19.05
C MET A 391 -1.45 5.57 -19.76
N ARG A 392 -1.43 5.60 -21.10
CA ARG A 392 -0.38 6.32 -21.86
C ARG A 392 -0.39 7.82 -21.56
N ARG A 393 -1.57 8.44 -21.47
CA ARG A 393 -1.71 9.87 -21.13
C ARG A 393 -1.42 10.18 -19.65
N MET A 394 -1.63 9.23 -18.76
CA MET A 394 -1.19 9.30 -17.35
C MET A 394 0.33 9.12 -17.18
N LEU A 395 0.96 8.35 -18.06
CA LEU A 395 2.39 8.03 -18.05
C LEU A 395 3.20 8.92 -19.01
N GLU A 396 2.75 10.15 -19.30
CA GLU A 396 3.57 11.09 -20.06
C GLU A 396 4.72 11.65 -19.21
N PHE A 397 5.90 11.73 -19.82
CA PHE A 397 7.13 12.12 -19.11
C PHE A 397 7.07 13.55 -18.58
N GLU A 398 6.67 14.50 -19.42
CA GLU A 398 6.59 15.92 -19.05
C GLU A 398 5.35 16.16 -18.16
N PRO A 399 5.51 16.55 -16.88
CA PRO A 399 4.39 16.77 -15.96
C PRO A 399 3.37 17.79 -16.48
N SER A 400 3.81 18.80 -17.25
CA SER A 400 2.93 19.82 -17.81
C SER A 400 2.07 19.35 -19.00
N GLN A 401 2.35 18.17 -19.55
CA GLN A 401 1.61 17.56 -20.68
C GLN A 401 0.83 16.30 -20.25
N ARG A 402 1.07 15.83 -19.03
CA ARG A 402 0.39 14.70 -18.42
C ARG A 402 -1.07 15.05 -18.13
N ILE A 403 -1.98 14.12 -18.43
CA ILE A 403 -3.43 14.36 -18.29
C ILE A 403 -3.81 14.70 -16.84
N THR A 404 -4.67 15.69 -16.62
CA THR A 404 -5.21 15.97 -15.28
C THR A 404 -6.32 14.98 -14.91
N PHE A 405 -6.61 14.77 -13.62
CA PHE A 405 -7.75 13.91 -13.24
C PHE A 405 -9.11 14.45 -13.72
N SER A 406 -9.26 15.77 -13.87
CA SER A 406 -10.45 16.40 -14.45
C SER A 406 -10.65 16.00 -15.92
N GLU A 407 -9.58 15.97 -16.72
CA GLU A 407 -9.63 15.48 -18.10
C GLU A 407 -9.76 13.96 -18.18
N ALA A 408 -9.11 13.23 -17.27
CA ALA A 408 -9.18 11.77 -17.19
C ALA A 408 -10.62 11.28 -16.96
N LEU A 409 -11.39 11.94 -16.09
CA LEU A 409 -12.80 11.61 -15.84
C LEU A 409 -13.71 11.77 -17.08
N LEU A 410 -13.28 12.55 -18.08
CA LEU A 410 -13.96 12.72 -19.37
C LEU A 410 -13.47 11.72 -20.44
N HIS A 411 -12.52 10.84 -20.12
CA HIS A 411 -11.91 9.93 -21.09
C HIS A 411 -12.90 8.85 -21.59
N PRO A 412 -12.87 8.48 -22.89
CA PRO A 412 -13.76 7.47 -23.46
C PRO A 412 -13.79 6.11 -22.74
N PHE A 413 -12.72 5.73 -22.05
CA PHE A 413 -12.67 4.50 -21.23
C PHE A 413 -13.78 4.43 -20.18
N PHE A 414 -14.20 5.58 -19.64
CA PHE A 414 -15.27 5.67 -18.65
C PHE A 414 -16.66 5.73 -19.27
N THR A 415 -16.83 5.66 -20.59
CA THR A 415 -18.19 5.58 -21.20
C THR A 415 -18.89 4.28 -20.83
N GLY A 416 -18.15 3.15 -20.77
CA GLY A 416 -18.63 1.84 -20.36
C GLY A 416 -18.83 1.62 -18.85
N LEU A 417 -19.10 2.69 -18.08
CA LEU A 417 -19.60 2.61 -16.69
C LEU A 417 -21.13 2.64 -16.68
N SER A 418 -21.72 1.79 -15.86
CA SER A 418 -23.16 1.83 -15.55
C SER A 418 -23.56 3.14 -14.84
N ALA A 419 -24.87 3.43 -14.82
CA ALA A 419 -25.38 4.59 -14.08
C ALA A 419 -25.10 4.50 -12.57
N GLU A 420 -25.08 3.29 -12.01
CA GLU A 420 -24.85 3.05 -10.58
C GLU A 420 -23.38 3.31 -10.20
N GLU A 421 -22.43 2.78 -10.97
CA GLU A 421 -20.99 3.05 -10.79
C GLU A 421 -20.64 4.54 -10.94
N ARG A 422 -21.37 5.27 -11.80
CA ARG A 422 -21.18 6.73 -11.95
C ARG A 422 -21.70 7.53 -10.77
N MET A 423 -22.71 7.03 -10.04
CA MET A 423 -23.35 7.81 -8.98
C MET A 423 -22.46 7.98 -7.75
N LEU A 424 -21.51 7.06 -7.51
CA LEU A 424 -20.49 7.02 -6.43
C LEU A 424 -21.00 7.08 -4.97
N CYS A 425 -22.18 7.65 -4.76
CA CYS A 425 -22.93 7.66 -3.52
C CYS A 425 -23.78 6.40 -3.45
N GLY A 426 -23.30 5.37 -2.75
CA GLY A 426 -24.15 4.23 -2.41
C GLY A 426 -25.40 4.70 -1.64
N ARG A 427 -26.57 4.15 -1.96
CA ARG A 427 -27.80 4.30 -1.15
C ARG A 427 -27.66 3.50 0.15
N GLY A 428 -26.76 3.93 1.02
CA GLY A 428 -26.38 3.27 2.28
C GLY A 428 -27.20 3.69 3.50
N THR A 429 -28.18 4.59 3.36
CA THR A 429 -29.15 4.89 4.42
C THR A 429 -30.29 3.88 4.39
N SER A 430 -30.46 3.15 5.48
CA SER A 430 -31.47 2.10 5.72
C SER A 430 -32.78 2.30 4.94
N ARG A 431 -33.12 1.31 4.10
CA ARG A 431 -34.51 1.01 3.81
C ARG A 431 -34.98 -0.03 4.82
N ASP A 432 -35.43 0.44 5.98
CA ASP A 432 -36.31 -0.33 6.85
C ASP A 432 -37.61 -0.62 6.10
N LEU A 433 -37.64 -1.77 5.42
CA LEU A 433 -38.85 -2.37 4.86
C LEU A 433 -39.35 -3.45 5.81
N SER A 434 -39.77 -3.01 6.99
CA SER A 434 -40.63 -3.77 7.90
C SER A 434 -41.95 -3.02 8.11
N ARG A 435 -42.96 -3.42 7.34
CA ARG A 435 -44.38 -3.28 7.66
C ARG A 435 -44.99 -4.66 7.66
#